data_AF-F7V2P1-F1
#
_entry.id   AF-F7V2P1-F1
#
_cell.length_a   1.000
_cell.length_b   1.000
_cell.length_c   1.000
_cell.angle_alpha   90.00
_cell.angle_beta   90.00
_cell.angle_gamma   90.00
#
_symmetry.space_group_name_H-M   'P 1'
#
loop_
_entity.id
_entity.type
_entity.pdbx_description
1 polymer ?
#
loop_
_entity_poly.entity_id
_entity_poly.type
_entity_poly.pdbx_seq_one_letter_code
_entity_poly.pdbx_strand_id
1 'polypeptide(L)'
;MQQKTYKLSVLPLFEEDLNEIVDYITNKLQNFDAALRLVEDIEIAINTRLKTPFAFAPFPSAKKRTHPYYRINVRNKCWNDPRI
;
A
#
# COMPACT_ATOMS: atom_id res chain seq x y z
N MET A 1 2.19 27.81 -3.96
CA MET A 1 2.79 26.63 -3.30
C MET A 1 3.52 25.83 -4.37
N GLN A 2 4.84 25.65 -4.27
CA GLN A 2 5.57 24.81 -5.24
C GLN A 2 5.08 23.36 -5.10
N GLN A 3 4.63 22.75 -6.20
CA GLN A 3 4.36 21.32 -6.23
C GLN A 3 5.70 20.59 -6.10
N LYS A 4 6.03 20.19 -4.86
CA LYS A 4 7.18 19.31 -4.63
C LYS A 4 6.88 17.97 -5.28
N THR A 5 7.69 17.59 -6.26
CA THR A 5 7.63 16.28 -6.88
C THR A 5 8.44 15.30 -6.03
N TYR A 6 7.80 14.21 -5.61
CA TYR A 6 8.44 13.14 -4.85
C TYR A 6 8.75 11.97 -5.77
N LYS A 7 9.95 11.40 -5.64
CA LYS A 7 10.33 10.18 -6.37
C LYS A 7 9.95 8.96 -5.53
N LEU A 8 9.18 8.04 -6.13
CA LEU A 8 8.91 6.73 -5.54
C LEU A 8 10.13 5.82 -5.71
N SER A 9 10.43 5.02 -4.69
CA SER A 9 11.43 3.95 -4.75
C SER A 9 10.91 2.77 -3.93
N VAL A 10 10.99 1.58 -4.51
CA VAL A 10 10.47 0.35 -3.91
C VAL A 10 11.64 -0.44 -3.33
N LEU A 11 11.46 -0.97 -2.13
CA LEU A 11 12.47 -1.82 -1.48
C LEU A 11 12.36 -3.25 -2.02
N PRO A 12 13.48 -3.96 -2.25
CA PRO A 12 13.44 -5.36 -2.65
C PRO A 12 12.57 -6.22 -1.72
N LEU A 13 12.65 -5.99 -0.41
CA LEU A 13 11.81 -6.67 0.58
C LEU A 13 10.31 -6.47 0.35
N PHE A 14 9.89 -5.27 -0.07
CA PHE A 14 8.48 -5.01 -0.36
C PHE A 14 8.02 -5.79 -1.59
N GLU A 15 8.88 -5.89 -2.61
CA GLU A 15 8.58 -6.65 -3.83
C GLU A 15 8.49 -8.15 -3.54
N GLU A 16 9.42 -8.69 -2.76
CA GLU A 16 9.40 -10.08 -2.29
C GLU A 16 8.12 -10.38 -1.50
N ASP A 17 7.78 -9.55 -0.50
CA ASP A 17 6.56 -9.71 0.31
C ASP A 17 5.29 -9.64 -0.56
N LEU A 18 5.23 -8.71 -1.52
CA LEU A 18 4.07 -8.55 -2.39
C LEU A 18 3.91 -9.75 -3.33
N ASN A 19 5.00 -10.25 -3.90
CA ASN A 19 4.99 -11.42 -4.77
C ASN A 19 4.49 -12.66 -4.02
N GLU A 20 4.95 -12.89 -2.77
CA GLU A 20 4.47 -14.02 -1.97
C GLU A 20 2.95 -13.94 -1.70
N ILE A 21 2.44 -12.74 -1.39
CA ILE A 21 1.00 -12.52 -1.17
C ILE A 21 0.20 -12.78 -2.46
N VAL A 22 0.67 -12.25 -3.59
CA VAL A 22 0.03 -12.43 -4.91
C VAL A 22 0.02 -13.90 -5.31
N ASP A 23 1.15 -14.61 -5.12
CA ASP A 23 1.27 -16.04 -5.40
C ASP A 23 0.35 -16.85 -4.50
N TYR A 24 0.24 -16.50 -3.23
CA TYR A 24 -0.67 -17.16 -2.31
C TYR A 24 -2.14 -17.01 -2.76
N ILE A 25 -2.58 -15.79 -3.04
CA ILE A 25 -3.97 -15.54 -3.47
C ILE A 25 -4.25 -16.21 -4.82
N THR A 26 -3.32 -16.13 -5.76
CA THR A 26 -3.48 -16.68 -7.10
C THR A 26 -3.47 -18.21 -7.08
N ASN A 27 -2.51 -18.83 -6.41
CA ASN A 27 -2.27 -20.27 -6.54
C ASN A 27 -2.91 -21.08 -5.41
N LYS A 28 -2.88 -20.59 -4.16
CA LYS A 28 -3.45 -21.31 -3.01
C LYS A 28 -4.94 -21.04 -2.86
N LEU A 29 -5.37 -19.80 -3.03
CA LEU A 29 -6.79 -19.44 -2.98
C LEU A 29 -7.49 -19.52 -4.35
N GLN A 30 -6.74 -19.78 -5.43
CA GLN A 30 -7.26 -19.90 -6.79
C GLN A 30 -8.09 -18.69 -7.24
N ASN A 31 -7.71 -17.48 -6.80
CA ASN A 31 -8.46 -16.27 -7.05
C ASN A 31 -7.59 -15.18 -7.69
N PHE A 32 -7.30 -15.38 -8.98
CA PHE A 32 -6.49 -14.45 -9.77
C PHE A 32 -7.04 -13.02 -9.74
N ASP A 33 -8.37 -12.85 -9.89
CA ASP A 33 -8.99 -11.52 -9.89
C ASP A 33 -8.78 -10.77 -8.57
N ALA A 34 -8.78 -11.49 -7.43
CA ALA A 34 -8.51 -10.87 -6.14
C ALA A 34 -7.04 -10.44 -6.01
N ALA A 35 -6.10 -11.22 -6.55
CA ALA A 35 -4.70 -10.86 -6.57
C ALA A 35 -4.43 -9.63 -7.45
N LEU A 36 -5.00 -9.60 -8.67
CA LEU A 36 -4.90 -8.46 -9.57
C LEU A 36 -5.46 -7.19 -8.93
N ARG A 37 -6.68 -7.27 -8.38
CA ARG A 37 -7.30 -6.14 -7.68
C ARG A 37 -6.46 -5.64 -6.50
N LEU A 38 -5.82 -6.54 -5.74
CA LEU A 38 -4.94 -6.14 -4.65
C LEU A 38 -3.78 -5.27 -5.16
N VAL A 39 -3.11 -5.71 -6.24
CA VAL A 39 -1.98 -4.98 -6.84
C VAL A 39 -2.44 -3.59 -7.34
N GLU A 40 -3.57 -3.53 -8.04
CA GLU A 40 -4.16 -2.27 -8.51
C GLU A 40 -4.46 -1.30 -7.37
N ASP A 41 -5.05 -1.78 -6.26
CA ASP A 41 -5.37 -0.93 -5.13
C ASP A 41 -4.12 -0.43 -4.39
N ILE A 42 -3.08 -1.26 -4.30
CA ILE A 42 -1.79 -0.85 -3.73
C ILE A 42 -1.20 0.27 -4.59
N GLU A 43 -1.17 0.10 -5.92
CA GLU A 43 -0.66 1.10 -6.84
C GLU A 43 -1.41 2.43 -6.73
N ILE A 44 -2.76 2.38 -6.71
CA ILE A 44 -3.61 3.56 -6.54
C ILE A 44 -3.33 4.25 -5.21
N ALA A 45 -3.22 3.49 -4.11
CA ALA A 45 -2.97 4.05 -2.78
C ALA A 45 -1.58 4.71 -2.69
N ILE A 46 -0.54 4.09 -3.24
CA ILE A 46 0.82 4.66 -3.28
C ILE A 46 0.83 5.95 -4.11
N ASN A 47 0.27 5.92 -5.33
CA ASN A 47 0.23 7.09 -6.21
C ASN A 47 -0.57 8.25 -5.61
N THR A 48 -1.66 7.94 -4.91
CA THR A 48 -2.44 8.94 -4.18
C THR A 48 -1.63 9.55 -3.04
N ARG A 49 -0.95 8.71 -2.24
CA ARG A 49 -0.12 9.16 -1.12
C ARG A 49 1.08 9.98 -1.58
N LEU A 50 1.66 9.66 -2.73
CA LEU A 50 2.83 10.32 -3.30
C LEU A 50 2.60 11.81 -3.59
N LYS A 51 1.34 12.23 -3.79
CA LYS A 51 0.98 13.65 -3.95
C LYS A 51 1.21 14.46 -2.67
N THR A 52 1.02 13.84 -1.49
CA THR A 52 1.09 14.51 -0.17
C THR A 52 1.67 13.59 0.94
N PRO A 53 2.90 13.06 0.82
CA PRO A 53 3.42 11.98 1.65
C PRO A 53 3.53 12.31 3.14
N PHE A 54 3.65 13.60 3.50
CA PHE A 54 3.80 14.04 4.90
C PHE A 54 2.51 14.58 5.54
N ALA A 55 1.37 14.56 4.83
CA ALA A 55 0.13 15.17 5.32
C ALA A 55 -0.61 14.36 6.42
N PHE A 56 -0.12 13.17 6.80
CA PHE A 56 -0.80 12.28 7.74
C PHE A 56 0.07 12.02 8.97
N ALA A 57 -0.53 11.52 10.04
CA ALA A 57 0.18 11.19 11.26
C ALA A 57 1.26 10.10 11.02
N PRO A 58 2.44 10.24 11.64
CA PRO A 58 3.46 9.19 11.61
C PRO A 58 2.99 7.95 12.37
N PHE A 59 3.47 6.78 11.95
CA PHE A 59 3.16 5.50 12.57
C PHE A 59 3.75 5.45 14.00
N PRO A 60 2.91 5.23 15.03
CA PRO A 60 3.36 5.23 16.41
C PRO A 60 4.16 3.95 16.69
N SER A 61 5.48 4.04 16.61
CA SER A 61 6.38 2.93 16.87
C SER A 61 7.20 3.17 18.13
N ALA A 62 7.31 2.15 18.98
CA ALA A 62 8.21 2.17 20.14
C ALA A 62 9.71 2.18 19.73
N LYS A 63 10.04 1.78 18.50
CA LYS A 63 11.42 1.78 17.99
C LYS A 63 11.85 3.19 17.60
N LYS A 64 12.95 3.67 18.17
CA LYS A 64 13.59 4.93 17.76
C LYS A 64 14.18 4.78 16.35
N ARG A 65 13.81 5.68 15.44
CA ARG A 65 14.30 5.74 14.05
C ARG A 65 14.66 7.17 13.69
N THR A 66 15.65 7.33 12.80
CA THR A 66 16.06 8.64 12.28
C THR A 66 14.94 9.35 11.53
N HIS A 67 14.11 8.59 10.81
CA HIS A 67 12.97 9.12 10.05
C HIS A 67 11.68 8.41 10.48
N PRO A 68 10.55 9.15 10.62
CA PRO A 68 9.27 8.55 10.94
C PRO A 68 8.78 7.73 9.75
N TYR A 69 8.09 6.62 10.05
CA TYR A 69 7.40 5.85 9.03
C TYR A 69 5.95 6.29 8.95
N TYR A 70 5.34 6.15 7.78
CA TYR A 70 3.94 6.46 7.56
C TYR A 70 3.23 5.20 7.07
N ARG A 71 2.00 4.98 7.53
CA ARG A 71 1.17 3.87 7.08
C ARG A 71 0.36 4.31 5.85
N ILE A 72 0.28 3.45 4.86
CA ILE A 72 -0.68 3.54 3.76
C ILE A 72 -1.68 2.41 3.97
N ASN A 73 -2.95 2.74 4.09
CA ASN A 73 -4.01 1.74 4.18
C ASN A 73 -4.49 1.43 2.77
N VAL A 74 -4.38 0.16 2.38
CA VAL A 74 -4.88 -0.34 1.10
C VAL A 74 -6.09 -1.19 1.37
N ARG A 75 -7.25 -0.69 0.93
CA ARG A 75 -8.58 -1.12 1.35
C ARG A 75 -8.83 -1.01 2.86
N ASN A 76 -10.09 -0.78 3.20
CA ASN A 76 -10.62 -0.97 4.53
C ASN A 76 -11.68 -2.07 4.36
N LYS A 77 -11.55 -3.23 5.01
CA LYS A 77 -12.60 -4.28 4.95
C LYS A 77 -13.94 -3.85 5.57
N CYS A 78 -14.02 -2.63 6.10
CA CYS A 78 -15.27 -2.02 6.50
C CYS A 78 -15.37 -0.68 5.79
N TRP A 79 -16.23 -0.60 4.78
CA TRP A 79 -17.19 0.48 4.49
C TRP A 79 -17.63 0.39 3.02
N ASN A 80 -18.88 -0.03 2.85
CA ASN A 80 -19.76 0.09 1.68
C ASN A 80 -19.40 -0.66 0.38
N ASP A 81 -19.88 -1.90 0.28
CA ASP A 81 -20.39 -2.40 -1.00
C ASP A 81 -21.92 -2.57 -0.90
N PRO A 82 -22.74 -1.83 -1.67
CA PRO A 82 -24.18 -2.07 -1.78
C PRO A 82 -24.55 -3.07 -2.89
N ARG A 83 -23.58 -3.82 -3.46
CA ARG A 83 -23.79 -4.79 -4.54
C ARG A 83 -23.49 -6.25 -4.14
N ILE A 84 -23.56 -6.56 -2.84
CA ILE A 84 -23.84 -7.90 -2.31
C ILE A 84 -25.03 -7.77 -1.35
#